data_AF-A0A5B9YI26-F1
#
_entry.id   AF-A0A5B9YI26-F1
#
_cell.length_a   1.000
_cell.length_b   1.000
_cell.length_c   1.000
_cell.angle_alpha   90.00
_cell.angle_beta   90.00
_cell.angle_gamma   90.00
#
_symmetry.space_group_name_H-M   'P 1'
#
loop_
_entity.id
_entity.type
_entity.pdbx_description
1 polymer ?
#
loop_
_entity_poly.entity_id
_entity_poly.type
_entity_poly.pdbx_seq_one_letter_code
_entity_poly.pdbx_strand_id
1 'polypeptide(L)'
;MEELIQEYIKRLDGITVEEWETLKIVFDNKVKLNKDLERISVSKAAQIMHLDPHFIRLCLQDGTFSFGVAKKKPGNKKWSYYISPKLFYEYVGK
;
A
#
# COMPACT_ATOMS: atom_id res chain seq x y z
N MET A 1 23.85 -17.54 16.43
CA MET A 1 23.28 -16.97 15.18
C MET A 1 23.48 -15.46 15.16
N GLU A 2 23.18 -14.75 16.24
CA GLU A 2 23.51 -13.32 16.39
C GLU A 2 25.00 -12.99 16.21
N GLU A 3 25.91 -13.78 16.77
CA GLU A 3 27.36 -13.53 16.62
C GLU A 3 27.84 -13.54 15.16
N LEU A 4 27.27 -14.43 14.32
CA LEU A 4 27.58 -14.50 12.90
C LEU A 4 27.05 -13.29 12.11
N ILE A 5 25.89 -12.77 12.50
CA ILE A 5 25.31 -11.55 11.90
C ILE A 5 26.19 -10.35 12.25
N GLN A 6 26.66 -10.27 13.49
CA GLN A 6 27.54 -9.19 13.94
C GLN A 6 28.91 -9.21 13.23
N GLU A 7 29.48 -10.40 13.02
CA GLU A 7 30.73 -10.56 12.26
C GLU A 7 30.55 -10.23 10.77
N TYR A 8 29.40 -10.57 10.19
CA TYR A 8 29.05 -10.26 8.80
C TYR A 8 28.86 -8.74 8.57
N ILE A 9 28.18 -8.03 9.48
CA ILE A 9 27.96 -6.57 9.39
C ILE A 9 29.28 -5.80 9.45
N LYS A 10 30.24 -6.22 10.30
CA LYS A 10 31.58 -5.62 10.38
C LYS A 10 32.37 -5.70 9.07
N ARG A 11 32.09 -6.70 8.22
CA ARG A 11 32.84 -6.96 6.99
C ARG A 11 32.31 -6.24 5.76
N LEU A 12 31.03 -5.88 5.73
CA LEU A 12 30.41 -5.42 4.48
C LEU A 12 30.52 -3.92 4.25
N ASP A 13 30.35 -3.04 5.26
CA ASP A 13 30.29 -1.59 4.98
C ASP A 13 30.85 -0.64 6.06
N GLY A 14 31.56 -1.11 7.09
CA GLY A 14 32.20 -0.23 8.08
C GLY A 14 31.25 0.59 8.97
N ILE A 15 29.96 0.27 8.94
CA ILE A 15 28.90 0.87 9.75
C ILE A 15 28.83 0.16 11.12
N THR A 16 28.62 0.94 12.17
CA THR A 16 28.44 0.44 13.54
C THR A 16 27.06 -0.19 13.75
N VAL A 17 26.90 -1.02 14.78
CA VAL A 17 25.63 -1.68 15.10
C VAL A 17 24.52 -0.65 15.40
N GLU A 18 24.87 0.43 16.09
CA GLU A 18 23.96 1.52 16.46
C GLU A 18 23.48 2.32 15.23
N GLU A 19 24.38 2.59 14.29
CA GLU A 19 24.04 3.19 13.00
C GLU A 19 23.14 2.27 12.18
N TRP A 20 23.37 0.94 12.22
CA TRP A 20 22.51 -0.04 11.55
C TRP A 20 21.10 -0.06 12.14
N GLU A 21 20.97 -0.04 13.47
CA GLU A 21 19.66 0.02 14.15
C GLU A 21 18.89 1.29 13.76
N THR A 22 19.57 2.44 13.71
CA THR A 22 18.99 3.71 13.28
C THR A 22 18.54 3.64 11.82
N LEU A 23 19.39 3.12 10.92
CA LEU A 23 19.07 2.97 9.50
C LEU A 23 17.92 2.00 9.27
N LYS A 24 17.84 0.91 10.05
CA LYS A 24 16.74 -0.04 10.00
C LYS A 24 15.42 0.63 10.34
N ILE A 25 15.38 1.44 11.40
CA ILE A 25 14.17 2.21 11.77
C ILE A 25 13.77 3.16 10.65
N VAL A 26 14.72 3.91 10.07
CA VAL A 26 14.47 4.82 8.95
C VAL A 26 13.94 4.06 7.73
N PHE A 27 14.53 2.90 7.43
CA PHE A 27 14.12 2.06 6.31
C PHE A 27 12.71 1.49 6.53
N ASP A 28 12.45 0.90 7.69
CA ASP A 28 11.13 0.35 8.05
C ASP A 28 10.05 1.44 8.01
N ASN A 29 10.35 2.64 8.52
CA ASN A 29 9.46 3.79 8.42
C ASN A 29 9.23 4.24 6.99
N LYS A 30 10.27 4.26 6.15
CA LYS A 30 10.16 4.62 4.73
C LYS A 30 9.35 3.59 3.95
N VAL A 31 9.54 2.31 4.24
CA VAL A 31 8.75 1.21 3.66
C VAL A 31 7.29 1.33 4.08
N LYS A 32 7.01 1.60 5.36
CA LYS A 32 5.67 1.84 5.88
C LYS A 32 5.01 3.04 5.20
N LEU A 33 5.71 4.18 5.12
CA LEU A 33 5.23 5.39 4.46
C LEU A 33 4.90 5.13 2.98
N ASN A 34 5.76 4.40 2.26
CA ASN A 34 5.50 4.03 0.87
C ASN A 34 4.26 3.14 0.71
N LYS A 35 4.00 2.26 1.66
CA LYS A 35 2.81 1.40 1.68
C LYS A 35 1.52 2.21 1.86
N ASP A 36 1.55 3.22 2.72
CA ASP A 36 0.41 4.11 2.95
C ASP A 36 0.14 5.05 1.75
N LEU A 37 1.18 5.34 0.95
CA LEU A 37 1.12 6.14 -0.26
C LEU A 37 0.81 5.32 -1.53
N GLU A 38 0.80 3.99 -1.45
CA GLU A 38 0.59 3.14 -2.62
C GLU A 38 -0.85 3.30 -3.13
N ARG A 39 -0.97 3.73 -4.39
CA ARG A 39 -2.26 3.86 -5.04
C ARG A 39 -2.92 2.48 -5.20
N ILE A 40 -4.10 2.31 -4.63
CA ILE A 40 -4.89 1.08 -4.83
C ILE A 40 -5.63 1.16 -6.17
N SER A 41 -5.34 0.21 -7.06
CA SER A 41 -6.10 0.00 -8.28
C SER A 41 -7.36 -0.83 -7.99
N VAL A 42 -8.36 -0.73 -8.87
CA VAL A 42 -9.58 -1.56 -8.79
C VAL A 42 -9.22 -3.06 -8.77
N SER A 43 -8.25 -3.48 -9.59
CA SER A 43 -7.81 -4.88 -9.62
C SER A 43 -7.16 -5.31 -8.30
N LYS A 44 -6.37 -4.43 -7.67
CA LYS A 44 -5.75 -4.71 -6.37
C LYS A 44 -6.80 -4.81 -5.27
N ALA A 45 -7.77 -3.89 -5.25
CA ALA A 45 -8.89 -3.94 -4.30
C ALA A 45 -9.70 -5.24 -4.47
N ALA A 46 -10.03 -5.61 -5.71
CA ALA A 46 -10.73 -6.84 -6.05
C ALA A 46 -10.00 -8.09 -5.55
N GLN A 47 -8.67 -8.16 -5.76
CA GLN A 47 -7.84 -9.26 -5.24
C GLN A 47 -7.88 -9.34 -3.71
N ILE A 48 -7.80 -8.20 -3.01
CA ILE A 48 -7.81 -8.16 -1.54
C ILE A 48 -9.18 -8.58 -0.98
N MET A 49 -10.26 -8.17 -1.63
CA MET A 49 -11.63 -8.48 -1.20
C MET A 49 -12.13 -9.84 -1.70
N HIS A 50 -11.37 -10.53 -2.57
CA HIS A 50 -11.81 -11.75 -3.27
C HIS A 50 -13.10 -11.55 -4.07
N LEU A 51 -13.21 -10.40 -4.74
CA LEU A 51 -14.37 -10.00 -5.56
C LEU A 51 -13.97 -9.82 -7.02
N ASP A 52 -14.96 -9.79 -7.91
CA ASP A 52 -14.73 -9.45 -9.31
C ASP A 52 -14.45 -7.93 -9.48
N PRO A 53 -13.45 -7.52 -10.29
CA PRO A 53 -13.17 -6.11 -10.53
C PRO A 53 -14.33 -5.29 -11.11
N HIS A 54 -15.25 -5.92 -11.85
CA HIS A 54 -16.46 -5.27 -12.35
C HIS A 54 -17.41 -4.92 -11.21
N PHE A 55 -17.60 -5.83 -10.25
CA PHE A 55 -18.40 -5.57 -9.05
C PHE A 55 -17.87 -4.36 -8.28
N ILE A 56 -16.54 -4.28 -8.07
CA ILE A 56 -15.92 -3.13 -7.42
C ILE A 56 -16.21 -1.82 -8.17
N ARG A 57 -16.18 -1.83 -9.51
CA ARG A 57 -16.50 -0.64 -10.31
C ARG A 57 -17.94 -0.19 -10.13
N LEU A 58 -18.90 -1.12 -10.10
CA LEU A 58 -20.32 -0.80 -9.92
C LEU A 58 -20.53 -0.16 -8.54
N CYS A 59 -20.02 -0.78 -7.48
CA CYS A 59 -20.15 -0.27 -6.11
C CYS A 59 -19.43 1.07 -5.86
N LEU A 60 -18.42 1.42 -6.66
CA LEU A 60 -17.76 2.73 -6.62
C LEU A 60 -18.53 3.79 -7.44
N GLN A 61 -19.30 3.38 -8.45
CA GLN A 61 -20.12 4.25 -9.29
C GLN A 61 -21.44 4.61 -8.62
N ASP A 62 -22.07 3.64 -7.95
CA ASP A 62 -23.31 3.85 -7.20
C ASP A 62 -23.10 4.49 -5.81
N GLY A 63 -21.85 4.52 -5.33
CA GLY A 63 -21.48 5.10 -4.04
C GLY A 63 -21.68 4.16 -2.84
N THR A 64 -21.88 2.86 -3.07
CA THR A 64 -22.04 1.84 -2.02
C THR A 64 -20.77 1.70 -1.19
N PHE A 65 -19.59 1.75 -1.81
CA PHE A 65 -18.33 1.68 -1.08
C PHE A 65 -17.88 3.06 -0.59
N SER A 66 -17.68 3.17 0.73
CA SER A 66 -17.26 4.40 1.40
C SER A 66 -15.76 4.71 1.29
N PHE A 67 -14.97 3.82 0.67
CA PHE A 67 -13.51 3.94 0.60
C PHE A 67 -12.98 4.48 -0.74
N GLY A 68 -13.85 4.81 -1.69
CA GLY A 68 -13.43 5.28 -3.00
C GLY A 68 -14.50 6.02 -3.76
N VAL A 69 -14.13 6.54 -4.93
CA VAL A 69 -15.01 7.29 -5.82
C VAL A 69 -14.79 6.89 -7.27
N ALA A 70 -15.86 6.85 -8.04
CA ALA A 70 -15.81 6.84 -9.49
C ALA A 70 -16.30 8.18 -10.05
N LYS A 71 -15.59 8.73 -11.04
CA LYS A 71 -15.99 9.93 -11.77
C LYS A 71 -15.87 9.72 -13.27
N LYS A 72 -16.91 10.14 -13.99
CA LYS A 72 -16.92 10.20 -15.45
C LYS A 72 -16.82 11.66 -15.86
N LYS A 73 -15.80 12.01 -16.66
CA LYS A 73 -15.67 13.37 -17.20
C LYS A 73 -16.78 13.61 -18.24
N PRO A 74 -17.37 14.83 -18.31
CA PRO A 74 -18.29 15.18 -19.38
C PRO A 74 -17.65 14.90 -20.76
N GLY A 75 -18.40 14.26 -21.66
CA GLY A 75 -17.91 13.88 -22.99
C GLY A 75 -16.96 12.66 -23.05
N ASN A 76 -16.55 12.07 -21.91
CA ASN A 76 -15.71 10.87 -21.91
C ASN A 76 -16.55 9.59 -21.77
N LYS A 77 -16.21 8.54 -22.52
CA LYS A 77 -16.82 7.20 -22.40
C LYS A 77 -16.26 6.41 -21.20
N LYS A 78 -15.04 6.71 -20.77
CA LYS A 78 -14.33 5.98 -19.71
C LYS A 78 -14.55 6.61 -18.33
N TRP A 79 -14.60 5.75 -17.32
CA TRP A 79 -14.61 6.13 -15.91
C TRP A 79 -13.20 6.25 -15.35
N SER A 80 -13.00 7.19 -14.44
CA SER A 80 -11.82 7.29 -13.58
C SER A 80 -12.19 6.84 -12.18
N TYR A 81 -11.28 6.09 -11.55
CA TYR A 81 -11.48 5.54 -10.21
C TYR A 81 -10.37 6.03 -9.29
N TYR A 82 -10.75 6.30 -8.05
CA TYR A 82 -9.83 6.56 -6.95
C TYR A 82 -10.29 5.74 -5.75
N ILE A 83 -9.36 5.01 -5.15
CA ILE A 83 -9.56 4.26 -3.91
C ILE A 83 -8.60 4.86 -2.91
N SER A 84 -9.11 5.33 -1.78
CA SER A 84 -8.31 5.82 -0.66
C SER A 84 -7.67 4.63 0.05
N PRO A 85 -6.34 4.48 0.05
CA PRO A 85 -5.69 3.33 0.68
C PRO A 85 -6.06 3.21 2.16
N LYS A 86 -6.06 4.34 2.87
CA LYS A 86 -6.41 4.41 4.29
C LYS A 86 -7.82 3.88 4.56
N LEU A 87 -8.83 4.44 3.88
CA LEU A 87 -10.23 4.03 4.09
C LEU A 87 -10.48 2.59 3.62
N PHE A 88 -9.78 2.15 2.57
CA PHE A 88 -9.92 0.80 2.06
C PHE A 88 -9.42 -0.25 3.06
N TYR A 89 -8.22 -0.07 3.61
CA TYR A 89 -7.67 -1.01 4.59
C TYR A 89 -8.48 -1.04 5.89
N GLU A 90 -8.97 0.13 6.33
CA GLU A 90 -9.93 0.23 7.44
C GLU A 90 -11.23 -0.55 7.15
N TYR A 91 -11.79 -0.41 5.95
CA TYR A 91 -13.02 -1.11 5.55
C TYR A 91 -12.86 -2.64 5.53
N VAL A 92 -11.70 -3.16 5.09
CA VAL A 92 -11.44 -4.61 5.02
C VAL A 92 -10.88 -5.18 6.32
N GLY A 93 -10.63 -4.35 7.34
CA GLY A 93 -10.11 -4.77 8.65
C GLY A 93 -8.63 -5.16 8.66
N LYS A 94 -7.78 -4.48 7.90
CA LYS A 94 -6.31 -4.68 7.86
C LYS A 94 -5.51 -3.56 8.47
#